data_AF-A0A7L4NGM8-F1
#
_entry.id   AF-A0A7L4NGM8-F1
#
_cell.length_a   1.000
_cell.length_b   1.000
_cell.length_c   1.000
_cell.angle_alpha   90.00
_cell.angle_beta   90.00
_cell.angle_gamma   90.00
#
_symmetry.space_group_name_H-M   'P 1'
#
loop_
_entity.id
_entity.type
_entity.pdbx_description
1 polymer ?
#
loop_
_entity_poly.entity_id
_entity_poly.type
_entity_poly.pdbx_seq_one_letter_code
_entity_poly.pdbx_strand_id
1 'polypeptide(L)'
;WAQGLEVALGLCDDHISLYQLTLERGTALAAQVFRGAQPTPPQDLLADMYQTARAMLVAAGFRHYEISNFARKGALSTHNLSYWRAEQYIGVGPGAHGRFVPRGEGGCSREARVQTLEPDAWMREVQKQGHGTRRRVVLSPLEQLEEVLALGLRTDEGITHERWGNFSPHLSLEAVFGVPGEARALQQQGWLLLDGSGLRCTWEGLAVLDSLLPDLLCQLQRH
;
A
#
# COMPACT_ATOMS: atom_id res chain seq x y z
N TRP A 1 8.39 -6.64 23.85
CA TRP A 1 7.86 -6.76 22.48
C TRP A 1 7.64 -8.20 22.08
N ALA A 2 8.70 -9.00 21.85
CA ALA A 2 8.57 -10.39 21.38
C ALA A 2 7.63 -11.26 22.23
N GLN A 3 7.72 -11.20 23.56
CA GLN A 3 6.79 -11.90 24.47
C GLN A 3 5.32 -11.51 24.24
N GLY A 4 5.04 -10.24 23.92
CA GLY A 4 3.68 -9.79 23.60
C GLY A 4 3.18 -10.37 22.28
N LEU A 5 4.06 -10.48 21.28
CA LEU A 5 3.74 -11.13 20.02
C LEU A 5 3.51 -12.65 20.20
N GLU A 6 4.27 -13.30 21.07
CA GLU A 6 4.07 -14.72 21.42
C GLU A 6 2.70 -14.96 22.05
N VAL A 7 2.28 -14.09 22.98
CA VAL A 7 0.92 -14.14 23.53
C VAL A 7 -0.13 -13.90 22.44
N ALA A 8 0.07 -12.92 21.56
CA ALA A 8 -0.84 -12.64 20.46
C ALA A 8 -0.97 -13.82 19.47
N LEU A 9 0.13 -14.53 19.20
CA LEU A 9 0.13 -15.76 18.39
C LEU A 9 -0.71 -16.88 19.00
N GLY A 10 -0.81 -16.94 20.33
CA GLY A 10 -1.70 -17.88 21.03
C GLY A 10 -3.18 -17.50 20.99
N LEU A 11 -3.50 -16.26 20.61
CA LEU A 11 -4.87 -15.74 20.56
C LEU A 11 -5.40 -15.53 19.14
N CYS A 12 -4.50 -15.36 18.17
CA CYS A 12 -4.85 -15.15 16.78
C CYS A 12 -5.02 -16.48 16.05
N ASP A 13 -6.09 -16.57 15.26
CA ASP A 13 -6.29 -17.70 14.35
C ASP A 13 -5.35 -17.60 13.14
N ASP A 14 -5.74 -16.83 12.12
CA ASP A 14 -5.15 -16.92 10.78
C ASP A 14 -4.65 -15.61 10.19
N HIS A 15 -4.86 -14.46 10.84
CA HIS A 15 -4.49 -13.13 10.30
C HIS A 15 -4.04 -12.14 11.38
N ILE A 16 -2.85 -11.55 11.19
CA ILE A 16 -2.26 -10.54 12.07
C ILE A 16 -1.87 -9.31 11.25
N SER A 17 -2.35 -8.14 11.68
CA SER A 17 -1.88 -6.84 11.22
C SER A 17 -0.85 -6.26 12.19
N LEU A 18 0.32 -5.88 11.69
CA LEU A 18 1.36 -5.18 12.43
C LEU A 18 1.56 -3.78 11.86
N TYR A 19 1.35 -2.77 12.70
CA TYR A 19 1.58 -1.38 12.38
C TYR A 19 2.69 -0.82 13.26
N GLN A 20 3.61 -0.10 12.65
CA GLN A 20 4.49 0.79 13.39
C GLN A 20 3.65 1.96 13.92
N LEU A 21 3.85 2.30 15.19
CA LEU A 21 3.15 3.43 15.80
C LEU A 21 3.61 4.75 15.15
N THR A 22 2.69 5.41 14.46
CA THR A 22 2.86 6.78 13.97
C THR A 22 2.25 7.77 14.96
N LEU A 23 3.01 8.78 15.37
CA LEU A 23 2.54 9.82 16.29
C LEU A 23 1.74 10.88 15.54
N GLU A 24 0.42 10.74 15.57
CA GLU A 24 -0.46 11.73 14.96
C GLU A 24 -0.56 13.00 15.79
N ARG A 25 -0.32 14.15 15.14
CA ARG A 25 -0.44 15.47 15.79
C ARG A 25 -1.87 15.67 16.30
N GLY A 26 -1.99 16.18 17.53
CA GLY A 26 -3.28 16.38 18.19
C GLY A 26 -3.73 15.20 19.05
N THR A 27 -3.04 14.06 19.02
CA THR A 27 -3.31 12.97 19.97
C THR A 27 -2.68 13.23 21.33
N ALA A 28 -3.29 12.69 22.39
CA ALA A 28 -2.75 12.76 23.74
C ALA A 28 -1.35 12.12 23.83
N LEU A 29 -1.13 11.01 23.12
CA LEU A 29 0.16 10.33 23.09
C LEU A 29 1.25 11.20 22.43
N ALA A 30 0.95 11.81 21.28
CA ALA A 30 1.88 12.74 20.65
C ALA A 30 2.23 13.91 21.59
N ALA A 31 1.24 14.48 22.27
CA ALA A 31 1.46 15.54 23.25
C ALA A 31 2.32 15.10 24.46
N GLN A 32 2.23 13.85 24.89
CA GLN A 32 3.07 13.30 25.96
C GLN A 32 4.52 13.14 25.48
N VAL A 33 4.71 12.55 24.29
CA VAL A 33 6.03 12.36 23.69
C VAL A 33 6.71 13.70 23.41
N PHE A 34 6.02 14.67 22.80
CA PHE A 34 6.58 16.00 22.53
C PHE A 34 6.99 16.77 23.79
N ARG A 35 6.34 16.49 24.93
CA ARG A 35 6.70 17.07 26.23
C ARG A 35 7.77 16.26 26.98
N GLY A 36 8.32 15.21 26.38
CA GLY A 36 9.32 14.34 26.99
C GLY A 36 8.80 13.42 28.10
N ALA A 37 7.48 13.31 28.26
CA ALA A 37 6.86 12.47 29.29
C ALA A 37 6.88 10.97 28.91
N GLN A 38 7.07 10.66 27.63
CA GLN A 38 7.22 9.31 27.10
C GLN A 38 8.36 9.28 26.08
N PRO A 39 9.26 8.29 26.11
CA PRO A 39 10.34 8.17 25.13
C PRO A 39 9.81 7.66 23.78
N THR A 40 10.38 8.15 22.68
CA THR A 40 10.22 7.53 21.36
C THR A 40 11.33 6.50 21.17
N PRO A 41 11.02 5.24 20.83
CA PRO A 41 12.06 4.27 20.50
C PRO A 41 12.86 4.74 19.29
N PRO A 42 14.19 4.54 19.28
CA PRO A 42 15.02 4.88 18.12
C PRO A 42 14.62 4.03 16.91
N GLN A 43 14.87 4.55 15.71
CA GLN A 43 14.45 3.91 14.46
C GLN A 43 15.06 2.51 14.29
N ASP A 44 16.32 2.32 14.68
CA ASP A 44 16.99 1.01 14.63
C ASP A 44 16.27 -0.03 15.49
N LEU A 45 15.81 0.36 16.70
CA LEU A 45 15.05 -0.54 17.56
C LEU A 45 13.70 -0.90 16.95
N LEU A 46 13.04 0.04 16.26
CA LEU A 46 11.77 -0.24 15.56
C LEU A 46 11.98 -1.22 14.40
N ALA A 47 13.07 -1.06 13.64
CA ALA A 47 13.46 -1.99 12.58
C ALA A 47 13.72 -3.40 13.14
N ASP A 48 14.51 -3.50 14.22
CA ASP A 48 14.79 -4.76 14.91
C ASP A 48 13.51 -5.44 15.42
N MET A 49 12.59 -4.65 15.99
CA MET A 49 11.29 -5.14 16.47
C MET A 49 10.45 -5.70 15.33
N TYR A 50 10.41 -5.03 14.18
CA TYR A 50 9.67 -5.50 13.01
C TYR A 50 10.30 -6.75 12.40
N GLN A 51 11.63 -6.78 12.25
CA GLN A 51 12.35 -7.94 11.74
C GLN A 51 12.16 -9.17 12.64
N THR A 52 12.23 -8.96 13.96
CA THR A 52 11.93 -10.01 14.94
C THR A 52 10.50 -10.52 14.78
N ALA A 53 9.53 -9.61 14.66
CA ALA A 53 8.13 -9.97 14.53
C ALA A 53 7.86 -10.78 13.24
N ARG A 54 8.42 -10.33 12.12
CA ARG A 54 8.35 -11.05 10.84
C ARG A 54 8.94 -12.46 10.96
N ALA A 55 10.12 -12.61 11.55
CA ALA A 55 10.76 -13.91 11.73
C ALA A 55 9.89 -14.85 12.57
N MET A 56 9.33 -14.37 13.68
CA MET A 56 8.43 -15.15 14.53
C MET A 56 7.15 -15.58 13.79
N LEU A 57 6.53 -14.67 13.04
CA LEU A 57 5.29 -14.95 12.30
C LEU A 57 5.52 -15.94 11.16
N VAL A 58 6.61 -15.78 10.40
CA VAL A 58 7.00 -16.72 9.35
C VAL A 58 7.30 -18.10 9.94
N ALA A 59 8.03 -18.17 11.04
CA ALA A 59 8.29 -19.43 11.74
C ALA A 59 7.01 -20.09 12.27
N ALA A 60 6.01 -19.29 12.66
CA ALA A 60 4.70 -19.77 13.05
C ALA A 60 3.82 -20.18 11.84
N GLY A 61 4.27 -20.01 10.60
CA GLY A 61 3.56 -20.43 9.39
C GLY A 61 2.67 -19.37 8.76
N PHE A 62 2.84 -18.10 9.11
CA PHE A 62 2.19 -16.99 8.43
C PHE A 62 2.99 -16.55 7.19
N ARG A 63 2.28 -16.18 6.13
CA ARG A 63 2.83 -15.51 4.96
C ARG A 63 2.76 -14.00 5.17
N HIS A 64 3.88 -13.30 5.01
CA HIS A 64 3.93 -11.84 4.93
C HIS A 64 3.52 -11.39 3.53
N TYR A 65 2.21 -11.34 3.27
CA TYR A 65 1.69 -11.18 1.91
C TYR A 65 1.65 -9.71 1.46
N GLU A 66 1.63 -8.77 2.40
CA GLU A 66 1.76 -7.34 2.13
C GLU A 66 2.33 -6.60 3.35
N ILE A 67 2.71 -5.34 3.16
CA ILE A 67 3.57 -4.56 4.06
C ILE A 67 3.18 -4.56 5.54
N SER A 68 1.91 -4.66 5.90
CA SER A 68 1.46 -4.62 7.30
C SER A 68 0.80 -5.91 7.79
N ASN A 69 0.58 -6.92 6.95
CA ASN A 69 -0.31 -8.02 7.25
C ASN A 69 0.32 -9.37 6.93
N PHE A 70 0.04 -10.28 7.85
CA PHE A 70 0.51 -11.64 7.87
C PHE A 70 -0.71 -12.54 7.93
N ALA A 71 -0.72 -13.60 7.12
CA ALA A 71 -1.86 -14.48 7.08
C ALA A 71 -1.48 -15.92 6.75
N ARG A 72 -2.24 -16.86 7.28
CA ARG A 72 -2.21 -18.26 6.85
C ARG A 72 -2.98 -18.42 5.54
N LYS A 73 -2.82 -19.57 4.91
CA LYS A 73 -3.51 -19.89 3.65
C LYS A 73 -5.03 -19.76 3.81
N GLY A 74 -5.66 -18.96 2.97
CA GLY A 74 -7.11 -18.74 2.98
C GLY A 74 -7.56 -17.52 3.78
N ALA A 75 -6.68 -16.88 4.55
CA ALA A 75 -7.01 -15.73 5.40
C ALA A 75 -6.47 -14.40 4.86
N LEU A 76 -6.13 -14.31 3.57
CA LEU A 76 -5.70 -13.04 2.98
C LEU A 76 -6.87 -12.06 2.94
N SER A 77 -6.66 -10.82 3.40
CA SER A 77 -7.68 -9.78 3.29
C SER A 77 -7.89 -9.39 1.83
N THR A 78 -9.04 -9.80 1.28
CA THR A 78 -9.47 -9.40 -0.08
C THR A 78 -9.54 -7.87 -0.20
N HIS A 79 -10.05 -7.19 0.84
CA HIS A 79 -10.16 -5.74 0.85
C HIS A 79 -8.80 -5.04 0.71
N ASN A 80 -7.80 -5.45 1.50
CA ASN A 80 -6.47 -4.86 1.46
C ASN A 80 -5.79 -5.16 0.12
N LEU A 81 -5.89 -6.41 -0.34
CA LEU A 81 -5.34 -6.80 -1.63
C LEU A 81 -5.96 -6.00 -2.78
N SER A 82 -7.28 -5.76 -2.79
CA SER A 82 -7.91 -4.95 -3.84
C SER A 82 -7.29 -3.55 -3.93
N TYR A 83 -6.93 -2.92 -2.79
CA TYR A 83 -6.19 -1.65 -2.83
C TYR A 83 -4.79 -1.82 -3.42
N TRP A 84 -4.02 -2.78 -2.93
CA TRP A 84 -2.64 -2.99 -3.37
C TRP A 84 -2.51 -3.39 -4.83
N ARG A 85 -3.52 -4.09 -5.35
CA ARG A 85 -3.61 -4.52 -6.74
C ARG A 85 -4.17 -3.44 -7.66
N ALA A 86 -4.43 -2.24 -7.12
CA ALA A 86 -5.07 -1.15 -7.83
C ALA A 86 -6.40 -1.56 -8.48
N GLU A 87 -7.17 -2.45 -7.84
CA GLU A 87 -8.49 -2.85 -8.32
C GLU A 87 -9.48 -1.69 -8.20
N GLN A 88 -10.67 -1.89 -8.77
CA GLN A 88 -11.73 -0.90 -8.74
C GLN A 88 -12.56 -1.02 -7.45
N TYR A 89 -12.78 0.09 -6.76
CA TYR A 89 -13.63 0.15 -5.58
C TYR A 89 -14.37 1.48 -5.48
N ILE A 90 -15.54 1.42 -4.85
CA ILE A 90 -16.39 2.59 -4.61
C ILE A 90 -16.36 2.89 -3.11
N GLY A 91 -15.96 4.11 -2.76
CA GLY A 91 -16.03 4.61 -1.39
C GLY A 91 -17.39 5.23 -1.10
N VAL A 92 -18.11 4.64 -0.17
CA VAL A 92 -19.41 5.13 0.30
C VAL A 92 -19.30 5.49 1.78
N GLY A 93 -19.88 6.62 2.15
CA GLY A 93 -19.89 7.14 3.51
C GLY A 93 -18.92 8.31 3.72
N PRO A 94 -18.99 8.94 4.91
CA PRO A 94 -18.18 10.11 5.22
C PRO A 94 -16.69 9.80 5.15
N GLY A 95 -15.92 10.64 4.45
CA GLY A 95 -14.46 10.51 4.29
C GLY A 95 -14.00 9.35 3.39
N ALA A 96 -14.93 8.56 2.84
CA ALA A 96 -14.58 7.44 2.00
C ALA A 96 -13.89 7.88 0.69
N HIS A 97 -13.01 7.01 0.18
CA HIS A 97 -12.32 7.21 -1.08
C HIS A 97 -12.77 6.16 -2.09
N GLY A 98 -12.85 6.53 -3.37
CA GLY A 98 -13.13 5.63 -4.48
C GLY A 98 -12.04 5.70 -5.55
N ARG A 99 -11.83 4.57 -6.22
CA ARG A 99 -10.98 4.43 -7.41
C ARG A 99 -11.67 3.52 -8.41
N PHE A 100 -12.33 4.06 -9.43
CA PHE A 100 -13.07 3.26 -10.41
C PHE A 100 -13.30 4.03 -11.72
N VAL A 101 -13.68 3.30 -12.78
CA VAL A 101 -14.11 3.87 -14.07
C VAL A 101 -15.64 3.99 -14.06
N PRO A 102 -16.22 5.21 -14.03
CA PRO A 102 -17.67 5.38 -13.97
C PRO A 102 -18.33 5.08 -15.32
N ARG A 103 -19.10 3.97 -15.39
CA ARG A 103 -19.79 3.56 -16.62
C ARG A 103 -21.02 4.40 -16.97
N GLY A 104 -21.74 4.90 -15.97
CA GLY A 104 -23.06 5.54 -16.16
C GLY A 104 -23.02 6.95 -16.78
N GLU A 105 -21.86 7.60 -16.81
CA GLU A 105 -21.69 8.98 -17.30
C GLU A 105 -20.94 9.03 -18.65
N GLY A 106 -20.78 7.90 -19.34
CA GLY A 106 -19.89 7.80 -20.51
C GLY A 106 -18.41 7.91 -20.14
N GLY A 107 -18.07 7.67 -18.87
CA GLY A 107 -16.70 7.72 -18.39
C GLY A 107 -15.88 6.56 -18.92
N CYS A 108 -14.80 6.89 -19.62
CA CYS A 108 -13.83 5.93 -20.16
C CYS A 108 -12.53 5.86 -19.34
N SER A 109 -12.40 6.71 -18.31
CA SER A 109 -11.15 6.90 -17.57
C SER A 109 -11.36 6.67 -16.08
N ARG A 110 -10.32 6.16 -15.41
CA ARG A 110 -10.32 5.89 -13.98
C ARG A 110 -10.36 7.19 -13.19
N GLU A 111 -11.16 7.22 -12.13
CA GLU A 111 -11.34 8.40 -11.29
C GLU A 111 -11.01 8.13 -9.84
N ALA A 112 -10.41 9.13 -9.22
CA ALA A 112 -10.33 9.30 -7.77
C ALA A 112 -11.53 10.12 -7.29
N ARG A 113 -12.35 9.55 -6.40
CA ARG A 113 -13.44 10.26 -5.71
C ARG A 113 -13.17 10.35 -4.22
N VAL A 114 -13.40 11.51 -3.63
CA VAL A 114 -13.29 11.76 -2.19
C VAL A 114 -14.65 12.23 -1.69
N GLN A 115 -15.20 11.51 -0.71
CA GLN A 115 -16.44 11.89 -0.05
C GLN A 115 -16.18 12.97 1.01
N THR A 116 -17.17 13.81 1.27
CA THR A 116 -17.19 14.76 2.38
C THR A 116 -16.88 14.05 3.69
N LEU A 117 -15.95 14.61 4.47
CA LEU A 117 -15.39 13.96 5.65
C LEU A 117 -16.39 13.96 6.81
N GLU A 118 -17.08 15.08 6.99
CA GLU A 118 -17.95 15.31 8.14
C GLU A 118 -19.29 14.58 7.97
N PRO A 119 -19.66 13.65 8.88
CA PRO A 119 -20.86 12.83 8.73
C PRO A 119 -22.15 13.61 8.48
N ASP A 120 -22.40 14.67 9.26
CA ASP A 120 -23.63 15.48 9.13
C ASP A 120 -23.67 16.31 7.84
N ALA A 121 -22.51 16.73 7.32
CA ALA A 121 -22.44 17.41 6.03
C ALA A 121 -22.68 16.39 4.90
N TRP A 122 -22.00 15.25 4.94
CA TRP A 122 -22.15 14.18 3.97
C TRP A 122 -23.60 13.69 3.88
N MET A 123 -24.28 13.46 5.01
CA MET A 123 -25.69 13.03 5.02
C MET A 123 -26.62 14.07 4.37
N ARG A 124 -26.44 15.36 4.68
CA ARG A 124 -27.25 16.44 4.08
C ARG A 124 -27.01 16.57 2.58
N GLU A 125 -25.76 16.42 2.14
CA GLU A 125 -25.40 16.44 0.72
C GLU A 125 -26.02 15.26 -0.02
N VAL A 126 -25.94 14.04 0.54
CA VAL A 126 -26.58 12.86 -0.04
C VAL A 126 -28.08 13.03 -0.16
N GLN A 127 -28.76 13.53 0.88
CA GLN A 127 -30.21 13.78 0.84
C GLN A 127 -30.61 14.83 -0.20
N LYS A 128 -29.78 15.86 -0.40
CA LYS A 128 -30.09 16.98 -1.30
C LYS A 128 -29.66 16.73 -2.76
N GLN A 129 -28.55 16.02 -2.96
CA GLN A 129 -27.85 15.90 -4.25
C GLN A 129 -27.74 14.46 -4.74
N GLY A 130 -28.07 13.46 -3.90
CA GLY A 130 -27.92 12.03 -4.19
C GLY A 130 -26.51 11.48 -3.93
N HIS A 131 -25.51 12.32 -3.64
CA HIS A 131 -24.16 11.91 -3.29
C HIS A 131 -23.47 12.92 -2.36
N GLY A 132 -22.44 12.48 -1.64
CA GLY A 132 -21.57 13.33 -0.80
C GLY A 132 -20.16 13.50 -1.37
N THR A 133 -20.02 13.44 -2.70
CA THR A 133 -18.70 13.54 -3.37
C THR A 133 -18.22 14.98 -3.41
N ARG A 134 -17.14 15.24 -2.68
CA ARG A 134 -16.53 16.58 -2.54
C ARG A 134 -15.49 16.86 -3.61
N ARG A 135 -14.73 15.86 -4.02
CA ARG A 135 -13.69 15.98 -5.04
C ARG A 135 -13.73 14.79 -5.99
N ARG A 136 -13.59 15.09 -7.28
CA ARG A 136 -13.41 14.14 -8.38
C ARG A 136 -12.15 14.53 -9.14
N VAL A 137 -11.27 13.56 -9.38
CA VAL A 137 -10.07 13.73 -10.20
C VAL A 137 -10.04 12.59 -11.21
N VAL A 138 -9.95 12.92 -12.50
CA VAL A 138 -9.71 11.94 -13.55
C VAL A 138 -8.21 11.67 -13.58
N LEU A 139 -7.82 10.40 -13.48
CA LEU A 139 -6.42 10.01 -13.47
C LEU A 139 -5.90 9.84 -14.91
N SER A 140 -4.81 10.52 -15.22
CA SER A 140 -4.05 10.30 -16.45
C SER A 140 -3.49 8.87 -16.49
N PRO A 141 -3.14 8.34 -17.68
CA PRO A 141 -2.50 7.04 -17.79
C PRO A 141 -1.23 6.92 -16.94
N LEU A 142 -0.41 7.97 -16.89
CA LEU A 142 0.80 8.00 -16.07
C LEU A 142 0.48 7.92 -14.57
N GLU A 143 -0.45 8.73 -14.06
CA GLU A 143 -0.86 8.67 -12.65
C GLU A 143 -1.41 7.29 -12.26
N GLN A 144 -2.11 6.61 -13.18
CA GLN A 144 -2.57 5.24 -12.94
C GLN A 144 -1.40 4.26 -12.83
N LEU A 145 -0.37 4.39 -13.66
CA LEU A 145 0.84 3.55 -13.57
C LEU A 145 1.67 3.85 -12.33
N GLU A 146 1.75 5.11 -11.92
CA GLU A 146 2.37 5.52 -10.66
C GLU A 146 1.63 4.91 -9.45
N GLU A 147 0.29 4.91 -9.45
CA GLU A 147 -0.51 4.22 -8.44
C GLU A 147 -0.25 2.71 -8.45
N VAL A 148 -0.23 2.05 -9.62
CA VAL A 148 0.06 0.61 -9.74
C VAL A 148 1.46 0.28 -9.20
N LEU A 149 2.45 1.13 -9.51
CA LEU A 149 3.82 0.97 -9.07
C LEU A 149 3.92 1.10 -7.54
N ALA A 150 3.43 2.22 -7.02
CA ALA A 150 3.50 2.51 -5.59
C ALA A 150 2.75 1.45 -4.76
N LEU A 151 1.54 1.09 -5.17
CA LEU A 151 0.70 0.17 -4.40
C LEU A 151 1.16 -1.29 -4.54
N GLY A 152 1.49 -1.72 -5.76
CA GLY A 152 1.80 -3.13 -6.02
C GLY A 152 3.09 -3.61 -5.34
N LEU A 153 4.13 -2.76 -5.28
CA LEU A 153 5.41 -3.10 -4.64
C LEU A 153 5.29 -3.33 -3.13
N ARG A 154 4.17 -2.95 -2.48
CA ARG A 154 3.91 -3.22 -1.06
C ARG A 154 3.44 -4.65 -0.79
N THR A 155 3.39 -5.50 -1.80
CA THR A 155 2.98 -6.91 -1.70
C THR A 155 4.14 -7.83 -2.03
N ASP A 156 4.08 -9.06 -1.53
CA ASP A 156 5.11 -10.07 -1.85
C ASP A 156 5.02 -10.58 -3.30
N GLU A 157 3.83 -10.51 -3.92
CA GLU A 157 3.64 -10.78 -5.34
C GLU A 157 4.14 -9.65 -6.24
N GLY A 158 4.22 -8.42 -5.71
CA GLY A 158 4.54 -7.22 -6.47
C GLY A 158 3.51 -6.90 -7.56
N ILE A 159 4.02 -6.48 -8.71
CA ILE A 159 3.24 -6.12 -9.89
C ILE A 159 3.49 -7.19 -10.94
N THR A 160 2.47 -7.98 -11.26
CA THR A 160 2.57 -8.98 -12.31
C THR A 160 2.56 -8.34 -13.70
N HIS A 161 3.17 -9.00 -14.68
CA HIS A 161 3.11 -8.55 -16.09
C HIS A 161 1.68 -8.41 -16.60
N GLU A 162 0.81 -9.35 -16.25
CA GLU A 162 -0.61 -9.30 -16.57
C GLU A 162 -1.27 -8.05 -15.98
N ARG A 163 -1.05 -7.79 -14.68
CA ARG A 163 -1.65 -6.62 -14.01
C ARG A 163 -1.14 -5.32 -14.61
N TRP A 164 0.16 -5.22 -14.86
CA TRP A 164 0.74 -4.06 -15.51
C TRP A 164 0.14 -3.85 -16.91
N GLY A 165 0.03 -4.91 -17.71
CA GLY A 165 -0.55 -4.87 -19.06
C GLY A 165 -2.00 -4.39 -19.10
N ASN A 166 -2.78 -4.60 -18.04
CA ASN A 166 -4.15 -4.06 -17.93
C ASN A 166 -4.18 -2.53 -17.85
N PHE A 167 -3.11 -1.89 -17.38
CA PHE A 167 -2.99 -0.43 -17.32
C PHE A 167 -2.15 0.15 -18.46
N SER A 168 -1.13 -0.59 -18.93
CA SER A 168 -0.29 -0.21 -20.06
C SER A 168 -0.03 -1.39 -20.99
N PRO A 169 -0.88 -1.60 -22.01
CA PRO A 169 -0.74 -2.72 -22.94
C PRO A 169 0.42 -2.57 -23.93
N HIS A 170 1.02 -1.37 -24.03
CA HIS A 170 2.04 -1.05 -25.04
C HIS A 170 3.44 -0.84 -24.47
N LEU A 171 3.58 -0.65 -23.16
CA LEU A 171 4.85 -0.43 -22.48
C LEU A 171 4.98 -1.52 -21.42
N SER A 172 5.94 -2.43 -21.52
CA SER A 172 6.11 -3.53 -20.56
C SER A 172 6.95 -3.13 -19.34
N LEU A 173 6.90 -3.93 -18.27
CA LEU A 173 7.78 -3.75 -17.11
C LEU A 173 9.26 -3.85 -17.50
N GLU A 174 9.63 -4.74 -18.42
CA GLU A 174 11.02 -4.85 -18.92
C GLU A 174 11.47 -3.60 -19.67
N ALA A 175 10.57 -3.00 -20.46
CA ALA A 175 10.90 -1.79 -21.21
C ALA A 175 11.19 -0.60 -20.29
N VAL A 176 10.51 -0.53 -19.14
CA VAL A 176 10.68 0.55 -18.16
C VAL A 176 11.79 0.24 -17.16
N PHE A 177 11.78 -0.95 -16.55
CA PHE A 177 12.59 -1.30 -15.38
C PHE A 177 13.69 -2.34 -15.66
N GLY A 178 13.70 -2.93 -16.86
CA GLY A 178 14.76 -3.85 -17.32
C GLY A 178 15.94 -3.15 -17.98
N VAL A 179 15.80 -1.88 -18.33
CA VAL A 179 16.83 -1.05 -18.98
C VAL A 179 17.78 -0.41 -17.95
N PRO A 180 18.97 0.08 -18.35
CA PRO A 180 19.86 0.81 -17.45
C PRO A 180 19.16 1.99 -16.77
N GLY A 181 19.24 2.05 -15.45
CA GLY A 181 18.54 3.02 -14.60
C GLY A 181 18.55 2.58 -13.14
N GLU A 182 17.82 3.29 -12.29
CA GLU A 182 17.77 3.01 -10.85
C GLU A 182 17.23 1.61 -10.57
N ALA A 183 16.14 1.22 -11.26
CA ALA A 183 15.55 -0.11 -11.07
C ALA A 183 16.55 -1.24 -11.34
N ARG A 184 17.50 -1.04 -12.28
CA ARG A 184 18.55 -2.02 -12.58
C ARG A 184 19.64 -2.04 -11.50
N ALA A 185 20.00 -0.89 -10.93
CA ALA A 185 20.90 -0.82 -9.79
C ALA A 185 20.30 -1.53 -8.55
N LEU A 186 19.02 -1.29 -8.26
CA LEU A 186 18.30 -1.96 -7.18
C LEU A 186 18.17 -3.47 -7.39
N GLN A 187 18.05 -3.92 -8.64
CA GLN A 187 18.12 -5.36 -8.97
C GLN A 187 19.50 -5.95 -8.67
N GLN A 188 20.58 -5.25 -9.03
CA GLN A 188 21.95 -5.71 -8.77
C GLN A 188 22.28 -5.76 -7.28
N GLN A 189 21.69 -4.86 -6.49
CA GLN A 189 21.78 -4.85 -5.03
C GLN A 189 20.90 -5.91 -4.36
N GLY A 190 20.03 -6.59 -5.12
CA GLY A 190 19.11 -7.61 -4.61
C GLY A 190 17.94 -7.03 -3.82
N TRP A 191 17.56 -5.77 -4.06
CA TRP A 191 16.39 -5.12 -3.43
C TRP A 191 15.13 -5.25 -4.27
N LEU A 192 15.31 -5.41 -5.58
CA LEU A 192 14.24 -5.50 -6.56
C LEU A 192 14.45 -6.74 -7.42
N LEU A 193 13.37 -7.41 -7.79
CA LEU A 193 13.37 -8.56 -8.69
C LEU A 193 12.47 -8.23 -9.87
N LEU A 194 12.99 -8.41 -11.07
CA LEU A 194 12.22 -8.38 -12.31
C LEU A 194 12.46 -9.71 -13.04
N ASP A 195 11.42 -10.53 -13.12
CA ASP A 195 11.47 -11.85 -13.76
C ASP A 195 10.14 -12.16 -14.47
N GLY A 196 9.94 -13.41 -14.89
CA GLY A 196 8.74 -13.85 -15.60
C GLY A 196 7.44 -13.70 -14.81
N SER A 197 7.49 -13.49 -13.50
CA SER A 197 6.31 -13.21 -12.68
C SER A 197 5.93 -11.73 -12.69
N GLY A 198 6.91 -10.83 -12.86
CA GLY A 198 6.73 -9.38 -12.81
C GLY A 198 7.82 -8.67 -12.00
N LEU A 199 7.48 -7.48 -11.49
CA LEU A 199 8.34 -6.63 -10.68
C LEU A 199 7.94 -6.70 -9.21
N ARG A 200 8.85 -7.08 -8.30
CA ARG A 200 8.59 -7.13 -6.86
C ARG A 200 9.82 -6.78 -6.04
N CYS A 201 9.63 -6.38 -4.79
CA CYS A 201 10.73 -6.21 -3.86
C CYS A 201 11.16 -7.56 -3.26
N THR A 202 12.44 -7.66 -2.90
CA THR A 202 12.86 -8.61 -1.87
C THR A 202 12.41 -8.12 -0.51
N TRP A 203 12.66 -8.90 0.55
CA TRP A 203 12.40 -8.43 1.90
C TRP A 203 13.21 -7.16 2.21
N GLU A 204 14.48 -7.15 1.83
CA GLU A 204 15.41 -6.04 2.02
C GLU A 204 14.90 -4.79 1.32
N GLY A 205 14.41 -4.92 0.08
CA GLY A 205 13.81 -3.81 -0.65
C GLY A 205 12.47 -3.35 -0.06
N LEU A 206 11.61 -4.27 0.36
CA LEU A 206 10.31 -3.95 0.95
C LEU A 206 10.45 -3.18 2.26
N ALA A 207 11.45 -3.54 3.08
CA ALA A 207 11.73 -2.91 4.36
C ALA A 207 12.12 -1.42 4.24
N VAL A 208 12.60 -0.99 3.06
CA VAL A 208 12.99 0.40 2.77
C VAL A 208 12.25 0.98 1.56
N LEU A 209 11.14 0.37 1.15
CA LEU A 209 10.45 0.68 -0.10
C LEU A 209 10.11 2.16 -0.28
N ASP A 210 9.70 2.84 0.80
CA ASP A 210 9.36 4.27 0.74
C ASP A 210 10.55 5.15 0.33
N SER A 211 11.78 4.71 0.58
CA SER A 211 13.00 5.38 0.10
C SER A 211 13.32 5.05 -1.36
N LEU A 212 12.85 3.91 -1.90
CA LEU A 212 13.12 3.47 -3.28
C LEU A 212 12.09 4.00 -4.29
N LEU A 213 10.85 4.17 -3.83
CA LEU A 213 9.73 4.57 -4.68
C LEU A 213 9.96 5.87 -5.47
N PRO A 214 10.53 6.96 -4.90
CA PRO A 214 10.74 8.20 -5.64
C PRO A 214 11.58 8.01 -6.91
N ASP A 215 12.64 7.21 -6.84
CA ASP A 215 13.53 7.00 -7.97
C ASP A 215 12.90 6.08 -9.02
N LEU A 216 12.15 5.06 -8.59
CA LEU A 216 11.39 4.19 -9.48
C LEU A 216 10.28 4.97 -10.21
N LEU A 217 9.59 5.88 -9.51
CA LEU A 217 8.61 6.78 -10.11
C LEU A 217 9.27 7.75 -11.10
N CYS A 218 10.42 8.33 -10.74
CA CYS A 218 11.18 9.20 -11.64
C CYS A 218 11.62 8.45 -12.91
N GLN A 219 12.00 7.18 -12.80
CA GLN A 219 12.33 6.35 -13.95
C GLN A 219 11.09 6.09 -14.82
N LEU A 220 9.95 5.76 -14.23
CA LEU A 220 8.68 5.57 -14.96
C LEU A 220 8.28 6.82 -15.75
N GLN A 221 8.39 8.00 -15.16
CA GLN A 221 8.03 9.28 -15.79
C GLN A 221 8.85 9.64 -17.04
N ARG A 222 9.96 8.93 -17.32
CA ARG A 222 10.82 9.16 -18.50
C ARG A 222 10.38 8.36 -19.73
N HIS A 223 9.40 7.46 -19.59
CA HIS A 223 8.85 6.62 -20.66
C HIS A 223 7.45 7.09 -21.07
#